data_AF-A0A5B0QJ34-F1
#
_entry.id   AF-A0A5B0QJ34-F1
#
_cell.length_a   1.000
_cell.length_b   1.000
_cell.length_c   1.000
_cell.angle_alpha   90.00
_cell.angle_beta   90.00
_cell.angle_gamma   90.00
#
_symmetry.space_group_name_H-M   'P 1'
#
loop_
_entity.id
_entity.type
_entity.pdbx_description
1 polymer ?
#
loop_
_entity_poly.entity_id
_entity_poly.type
_entity_poly.pdbx_seq_one_letter_code
_entity_poly.pdbx_strand_id
1 'polypeptide(L)'
;MPEKGGKGAVASRDIQVGEDIALMRPVALVPLGHSVWSTSFGQSVRRHAIDHLPLRTRAEVARLHGEGRNEDEFISNLIDINTFTSKLSTFELLGAVVVNASRFNHDCRPNMVYNLDSRTQILRMRAFKPIAKGEELTISYRSLEMNGKERRESLKREYGFDCACSHCRMSSELQEQSDERVSRITHFRYKAYSHSDDDRFSAEEVQEFLSLCETENIPSCLVTANLLAAGFYNSQGQYQKVKEHAEVAKRLGILTWGSTWDELQEVELLLHAPAQHPSHFSRG
;
A
#
# COMPACT_ATOMS: atom_id res chain seq x y z
N MET A 1 10.65 -18.59 6.01
CA MET A 1 11.98 -18.01 6.27
C MET A 1 11.83 -17.06 7.46
N PRO A 2 12.40 -17.37 8.63
CA PRO A 2 12.38 -16.48 9.81
C PRO A 2 13.00 -15.10 9.55
N GLU A 3 13.76 -14.98 8.46
CA GLU A 3 14.59 -13.83 8.08
C GLU A 3 13.80 -12.66 7.46
N LYS A 4 12.47 -12.72 7.37
CA LYS A 4 11.62 -11.67 6.77
C LYS A 4 10.53 -11.11 7.71
N GLY A 5 10.59 -11.43 9.00
CA GLY A 5 9.67 -10.92 10.03
C GLY A 5 8.31 -11.63 10.15
N GLY A 6 7.81 -12.30 9.10
CA GLY A 6 6.56 -13.08 9.11
C GLY A 6 6.77 -14.60 9.11
N LYS A 7 5.66 -15.36 9.11
CA LYS A 7 5.68 -16.83 9.11
C LYS A 7 5.83 -17.44 7.71
N GLY A 8 5.64 -16.63 6.67
CA GLY A 8 5.69 -17.04 5.26
C GLY A 8 4.45 -17.84 4.87
N ALA A 9 3.66 -17.28 3.96
CA ALA A 9 2.53 -17.97 3.35
C ALA A 9 2.86 -18.28 1.89
N VAL A 10 2.39 -19.41 1.37
CA VAL A 10 2.61 -19.82 -0.02
C VAL A 10 1.28 -20.11 -0.71
N ALA A 11 1.23 -19.87 -2.02
CA ALA A 11 0.05 -20.19 -2.82
C ALA A 11 -0.16 -21.70 -2.91
N SER A 12 -1.35 -22.19 -2.62
CA SER A 12 -1.69 -23.62 -2.72
C SER A 12 -2.10 -24.06 -4.14
N ARG A 13 -2.36 -23.08 -5.01
CA ARG A 13 -2.76 -23.19 -6.42
C ARG A 13 -2.24 -21.98 -7.18
N ASP A 14 -2.37 -22.00 -8.50
CA ASP A 14 -2.17 -20.80 -9.31
C ASP A 14 -3.27 -19.76 -9.01
N ILE A 15 -2.88 -18.50 -8.93
CA ILE A 15 -3.75 -17.36 -8.61
C ILE A 15 -3.60 -16.31 -9.71
N GLN A 16 -4.72 -15.89 -10.28
CA GLN A 16 -4.79 -14.85 -11.30
C GLN A 16 -4.77 -13.45 -10.70
N VAL A 17 -4.36 -12.48 -11.50
CA VAL A 17 -4.41 -11.05 -11.13
C VAL A 17 -5.83 -10.66 -10.75
N GLY A 18 -5.97 -9.96 -9.62
CA GLY A 18 -7.23 -9.45 -9.11
C GLY A 18 -8.04 -10.40 -8.24
N GLU A 19 -7.64 -11.68 -8.14
CA GLU A 19 -8.33 -12.63 -7.26
C GLU A 19 -8.21 -12.23 -5.79
N ASP A 20 -9.33 -12.36 -5.06
CA ASP A 20 -9.35 -12.26 -3.59
C ASP A 20 -8.64 -13.48 -2.99
N ILE A 21 -7.53 -13.21 -2.30
CA ILE A 21 -6.74 -14.25 -1.61
C ILE A 21 -7.28 -14.46 -0.20
N ALA A 22 -7.64 -13.37 0.48
CA ALA A 22 -8.16 -13.43 1.83
C ALA A 22 -9.01 -12.20 2.19
N LEU A 23 -10.07 -12.46 2.96
CA LEU A 23 -10.91 -11.46 3.62
C LEU A 23 -10.83 -11.72 5.12
N MET A 24 -10.26 -10.78 5.87
CA MET A 24 -9.94 -10.98 7.29
C MET A 24 -10.45 -9.83 8.13
N ARG A 25 -10.92 -10.13 9.35
CA ARG A 25 -11.37 -9.12 10.30
C ARG A 25 -10.27 -8.83 11.33
N PRO A 26 -10.10 -7.58 11.76
CA PRO A 26 -9.23 -7.26 12.87
C PRO A 26 -9.77 -7.85 14.16
N VAL A 27 -8.85 -8.23 15.03
CA VAL A 27 -9.16 -8.64 16.40
C VAL A 27 -9.10 -7.46 17.37
N ALA A 28 -8.41 -6.38 16.98
CA ALA A 28 -8.34 -5.13 17.71
C ALA A 28 -8.12 -3.95 16.73
N LEU A 29 -8.68 -2.80 17.10
CA LEU A 29 -8.34 -1.50 16.52
C LEU A 29 -7.66 -0.69 17.62
N VAL A 30 -6.48 -0.15 17.32
CA VAL A 30 -5.63 0.55 18.29
C VAL A 30 -5.31 1.95 17.80
N PRO A 31 -5.34 2.99 18.65
CA PRO A 31 -4.81 4.28 18.26
C PRO A 31 -3.29 4.25 18.08
N LEU A 32 -2.82 4.93 17.04
CA LEU A 32 -1.42 5.09 16.68
C LEU A 32 -1.04 6.58 16.71
N GLY A 33 0.25 6.88 16.54
CA GLY A 33 0.72 8.24 16.25
C GLY A 33 0.78 9.21 17.45
N HIS A 34 0.19 8.89 18.59
CA HIS A 34 0.33 9.70 19.82
C HIS A 34 1.51 9.28 20.68
N SER A 35 2.23 10.27 21.21
CA SER A 35 3.40 10.05 22.08
C SER A 35 3.06 9.30 23.38
N VAL A 36 1.80 9.36 23.83
CA VAL A 36 1.32 8.60 24.99
C VAL A 36 1.57 7.10 24.83
N TRP A 37 1.49 6.57 23.61
CA TRP A 37 1.68 5.14 23.33
C TRP A 37 3.11 4.67 23.52
N SER A 38 4.08 5.59 23.52
CA SER A 38 5.49 5.31 23.84
C SER A 38 5.80 5.40 25.33
N THR A 39 4.84 5.79 26.17
CA THR A 39 5.00 5.85 27.64
C THR A 39 4.66 4.50 28.28
N SER A 40 5.17 4.24 29.47
CA SER A 40 4.81 3.04 30.25
C SER A 40 3.31 2.91 30.47
N PHE A 41 2.61 4.04 30.70
CA PHE A 41 1.15 4.06 30.82
C PHE A 41 0.47 3.60 29.53
N GLY A 42 0.83 4.17 28.38
CA GLY A 42 0.24 3.79 27.09
C GLY A 42 0.53 2.35 26.71
N GLN A 43 1.75 1.86 26.96
CA GLN A 43 2.13 0.46 26.76
C GLN A 43 1.29 -0.47 27.65
N SER A 44 1.10 -0.11 28.92
CA SER A 44 0.26 -0.88 29.84
C SER A 44 -1.20 -0.90 29.39
N VAL A 45 -1.76 0.22 28.92
CA VAL A 45 -3.12 0.27 28.36
C VAL A 45 -3.26 -0.67 27.16
N ARG A 46 -2.28 -0.67 26.24
CA ARG A 46 -2.26 -1.58 25.09
C ARG A 46 -2.23 -3.05 25.51
N ARG A 47 -1.39 -3.40 26.49
CA ARG A 47 -1.33 -4.77 27.03
C ARG A 47 -2.67 -5.19 27.66
N HIS A 48 -3.27 -4.34 28.50
CA HIS A 48 -4.59 -4.61 29.09
C HIS A 48 -5.68 -4.79 28.01
N ALA A 49 -5.66 -3.99 26.95
CA ALA A 49 -6.61 -4.12 25.85
C ALA A 49 -6.53 -5.50 25.15
N ILE A 50 -5.32 -6.02 24.94
CA ILE A 50 -5.12 -7.37 24.40
C ILE A 50 -5.54 -8.46 25.40
N ASP A 51 -5.33 -8.23 26.70
CA ASP A 51 -5.74 -9.17 27.75
C ASP A 51 -7.24 -9.39 27.85
N HIS A 52 -8.02 -8.37 27.50
CA HIS A 52 -9.48 -8.46 27.45
C HIS A 52 -10.02 -9.21 26.23
N LEU A 53 -9.16 -9.59 25.27
CA LEU A 53 -9.57 -10.45 24.16
C LEU A 53 -9.89 -11.87 24.64
N PRO A 54 -10.78 -12.60 23.95
CA PRO A 54 -11.03 -14.01 24.23
C PRO A 54 -9.71 -14.81 24.29
N LEU A 55 -9.60 -15.78 25.21
CA LEU A 55 -8.35 -16.51 25.48
C LEU A 55 -7.69 -17.08 24.21
N ARG A 56 -8.49 -17.63 23.28
CA ARG A 56 -7.99 -18.15 22.00
C ARG A 56 -7.41 -17.04 21.12
N THR A 57 -8.09 -15.90 21.04
CA THR A 57 -7.64 -14.74 20.26
C THR A 57 -6.36 -14.16 20.86
N ARG A 58 -6.30 -14.00 22.19
CA ARG A 58 -5.11 -13.54 22.90
C ARG A 58 -3.91 -14.45 22.62
N ALA A 59 -4.12 -15.77 22.66
CA ALA A 59 -3.06 -16.74 22.34
C ALA A 59 -2.58 -16.63 20.88
N GLU A 60 -3.46 -16.33 19.93
CA GLU A 60 -3.05 -16.09 18.53
C GLU A 60 -2.32 -14.76 18.35
N VAL A 61 -2.75 -13.69 19.02
CA VAL A 61 -2.04 -12.40 19.02
C VAL A 61 -0.63 -12.56 19.62
N ALA A 62 -0.49 -13.25 20.75
CA ALA A 62 0.80 -13.49 21.40
C ALA A 62 1.79 -14.31 20.54
N ARG A 63 1.33 -14.94 19.45
CA ARG A 63 2.18 -15.66 18.48
C ARG A 63 2.67 -14.79 17.33
N LEU A 64 2.28 -13.51 17.28
CA LEU A 64 2.82 -12.54 16.34
C LEU A 64 4.23 -12.13 16.76
N HIS A 65 5.00 -11.61 15.80
CA HIS A 65 6.34 -11.14 16.08
C HIS A 65 6.28 -9.86 16.92
N GLY A 66 7.20 -9.71 17.87
CA GLY A 66 7.34 -8.54 18.72
C GLY A 66 8.55 -8.69 19.63
N GLU A 67 9.05 -7.57 20.13
CA GLU A 67 10.22 -7.49 21.01
C GLU A 67 9.92 -6.58 22.20
N GLY A 68 10.50 -6.90 23.36
CA GLY A 68 10.35 -6.09 24.57
C GLY A 68 11.02 -6.72 25.77
N ARG A 69 11.40 -5.91 26.76
CA ARG A 69 12.06 -6.40 27.99
C ARG A 69 11.05 -6.89 29.03
N ASN A 70 9.77 -6.55 28.85
CA ASN A 70 8.65 -6.96 29.67
C ASN A 70 7.39 -7.11 28.78
N GLU A 71 6.28 -7.56 29.38
CA GLU A 71 5.04 -7.81 28.64
C GLU A 71 4.41 -6.55 28.02
N ASP A 72 4.47 -5.40 28.72
CA ASP A 72 3.92 -4.13 28.22
C ASP A 72 4.69 -3.66 26.97
N GLU A 73 6.03 -3.68 27.02
CA GLU A 73 6.90 -3.36 25.88
C GLU A 73 6.68 -4.32 24.72
N PHE A 74 6.64 -5.63 25.00
CA PHE A 74 6.45 -6.67 23.99
C PHE A 74 5.11 -6.50 23.25
N ILE A 75 4.00 -6.33 23.98
CA ILE A 75 2.69 -6.17 23.36
C ILE A 75 2.60 -4.85 22.58
N SER A 76 3.19 -3.76 23.10
CA SER A 76 3.19 -2.50 22.37
C SER A 76 3.97 -2.59 21.05
N ASN A 77 5.18 -3.15 21.07
CA ASN A 77 5.97 -3.33 19.85
C ASN A 77 5.28 -4.29 18.87
N LEU A 78 4.72 -5.41 19.36
CA LEU A 78 3.92 -6.34 18.57
C LEU A 78 2.78 -5.62 17.86
N ILE A 79 2.06 -4.73 18.53
CA ILE A 79 1.02 -3.92 17.91
C ILE A 79 1.60 -3.02 16.82
N ASP A 80 2.69 -2.29 17.10
CA ASP A 80 3.27 -1.33 16.16
C ASP A 80 3.74 -1.98 14.86
N ILE A 81 4.26 -3.21 14.91
CA ILE A 81 4.80 -3.90 13.73
C ILE A 81 3.82 -4.87 13.06
N ASN A 82 2.65 -5.13 13.64
CA ASN A 82 1.66 -6.05 13.07
C ASN A 82 0.31 -5.39 12.73
N THR A 83 0.26 -4.06 12.72
CA THR A 83 -0.96 -3.31 12.41
C THR A 83 -1.04 -2.91 10.93
N PHE A 84 -2.26 -2.92 10.42
CA PHE A 84 -2.62 -2.40 9.11
C PHE A 84 -3.34 -1.07 9.30
N THR A 85 -2.90 -0.02 8.61
CA THR A 85 -3.51 1.31 8.74
C THR A 85 -5.00 1.26 8.42
N SER A 86 -5.82 1.70 9.37
CA SER A 86 -7.26 1.85 9.23
C SER A 86 -7.62 3.29 8.88
N LYS A 87 -8.56 3.43 7.95
CA LYS A 87 -9.18 4.69 7.55
C LYS A 87 -10.61 4.77 8.07
N LEU A 88 -10.81 4.59 9.38
CA LEU A 88 -12.09 4.98 9.98
C LEU A 88 -12.25 6.50 9.86
N SER A 89 -13.48 6.96 9.67
CA SER A 89 -13.83 8.38 9.64
C SER A 89 -13.78 8.99 11.04
N THR A 90 -12.61 8.89 11.66
CA THR A 90 -12.22 9.44 12.95
C THR A 90 -11.06 10.40 12.73
N PHE A 91 -10.90 11.38 13.62
CA PHE A 91 -9.72 12.27 13.61
C PHE A 91 -8.42 11.55 14.01
N GLU A 92 -8.53 10.28 14.43
CA GLU A 92 -7.45 9.46 14.95
C GLU A 92 -6.91 8.49 13.90
N LEU A 93 -5.58 8.37 13.84
CA LEU A 93 -4.92 7.31 13.09
C LEU A 93 -5.06 5.99 13.85
N LEU A 94 -5.74 5.02 13.26
CA LEU A 94 -5.96 3.71 13.87
C LEU A 94 -5.16 2.62 13.14
N GLY A 95 -4.63 1.67 13.90
CA GLY A 95 -4.01 0.44 13.44
C GLY A 95 -4.93 -0.75 13.68
N ALA A 96 -5.07 -1.62 12.68
CA ALA A 96 -5.86 -2.84 12.77
C ALA A 96 -4.95 -4.05 12.98
N VAL A 97 -5.13 -4.77 14.10
CA VAL A 97 -4.40 -6.02 14.37
C VAL A 97 -5.13 -7.16 13.67
N VAL A 98 -4.52 -7.72 12.63
CA VAL A 98 -5.14 -8.79 11.81
C VAL A 98 -4.22 -10.02 11.79
N VAL A 99 -4.42 -10.93 12.74
CA VAL A 99 -3.48 -12.02 13.07
C VAL A 99 -3.03 -12.85 11.86
N ASN A 100 -3.94 -13.24 10.97
CA ASN A 100 -3.57 -14.05 9.82
C ASN A 100 -2.83 -13.25 8.75
N ALA A 101 -3.14 -11.96 8.61
CA ALA A 101 -2.49 -11.07 7.67
C ALA A 101 -1.04 -10.74 8.09
N SER A 102 -0.80 -10.65 9.39
CA SER A 102 0.54 -10.43 9.95
C SER A 102 1.52 -11.59 9.71
N ARG A 103 1.09 -12.67 9.04
CA ARG A 103 1.94 -13.81 8.67
C ARG A 103 2.58 -13.65 7.29
N PHE A 104 2.04 -12.78 6.43
CA PHE A 104 2.58 -12.51 5.10
C PHE A 104 3.90 -11.76 5.21
N ASN A 105 4.91 -12.22 4.48
CA ASN A 105 6.25 -11.63 4.50
C ASN A 105 6.34 -10.38 3.64
N HIS A 106 7.36 -9.58 3.92
CA HIS A 106 7.70 -8.43 3.11
C HIS A 106 8.35 -8.82 1.76
N ASP A 107 7.98 -8.10 0.70
CA ASP A 107 8.79 -7.90 -0.49
C ASP A 107 8.71 -6.44 -0.93
N CYS A 108 9.80 -5.88 -1.46
CA CYS A 108 9.85 -4.49 -1.93
C CYS A 108 9.08 -4.30 -3.25
N ARG A 109 8.80 -5.38 -3.98
CA ARG A 109 7.95 -5.40 -5.18
C ARG A 109 6.95 -6.56 -5.07
N PRO A 110 6.00 -6.48 -4.12
CA PRO A 110 5.16 -7.61 -3.72
C PRO A 110 4.26 -8.11 -4.85
N ASN A 111 3.76 -9.33 -4.69
CA ASN A 111 2.78 -9.93 -5.60
C ASN A 111 1.32 -9.71 -5.14
N MET A 112 1.10 -9.16 -3.95
CA MET A 112 -0.22 -8.79 -3.44
C MET A 112 -0.31 -7.32 -3.04
N VAL A 113 -1.55 -6.81 -3.10
CA VAL A 113 -1.97 -5.56 -2.47
C VAL A 113 -3.00 -5.85 -1.39
N TYR A 114 -3.14 -4.94 -0.43
CA TYR A 114 -4.17 -5.02 0.58
C TYR A 114 -4.87 -3.67 0.78
N ASN A 115 -6.14 -3.73 1.13
CA ASN A 115 -6.90 -2.56 1.58
C ASN A 115 -7.77 -2.93 2.78
N LEU A 116 -7.76 -2.09 3.80
CA LEU A 116 -8.71 -2.19 4.91
C LEU A 116 -9.91 -1.31 4.55
N ASP A 117 -11.05 -1.94 4.30
CA ASP A 117 -12.28 -1.23 3.94
C ASP A 117 -12.73 -0.34 5.10
N SER A 118 -12.89 0.97 4.84
CA SER A 118 -13.19 1.96 5.87
C SER A 118 -14.53 1.71 6.57
N ARG A 119 -15.50 1.12 5.87
CA ARG A 119 -16.87 0.92 6.37
C ARG A 119 -17.01 -0.37 7.18
N THR A 120 -16.43 -1.45 6.68
CA THR A 120 -16.59 -2.80 7.24
C THR A 120 -15.42 -3.22 8.10
N GLN A 121 -14.28 -2.51 8.01
CA GLN A 121 -13.01 -2.85 8.63
C GLN A 121 -12.49 -4.25 8.23
N ILE A 122 -12.96 -4.79 7.11
CA ILE A 122 -12.44 -6.04 6.56
C ILE A 122 -11.17 -5.73 5.78
N LEU A 123 -10.09 -6.44 6.12
CA LEU A 123 -8.85 -6.43 5.36
C LEU A 123 -9.01 -7.37 4.17
N ARG A 124 -9.00 -6.81 2.97
CA ARG A 124 -9.02 -7.55 1.72
C ARG A 124 -7.61 -7.60 1.14
N MET A 125 -7.15 -8.79 0.81
CA MET A 125 -5.87 -9.04 0.13
C MET A 125 -6.13 -9.61 -1.25
N ARG A 126 -5.48 -9.04 -2.26
CA ARG A 126 -5.66 -9.43 -3.66
C ARG A 126 -4.34 -9.59 -4.38
N ALA A 127 -4.32 -10.53 -5.32
CA ALA A 127 -3.19 -10.70 -6.22
C ALA A 127 -3.03 -9.47 -7.13
N PHE A 128 -1.86 -8.86 -7.12
CA PHE A 128 -1.49 -7.79 -8.05
C PHE A 128 -0.80 -8.35 -9.31
N LYS A 129 -0.15 -9.50 -9.18
CA LYS A 129 0.53 -10.23 -10.26
C LYS A 129 -0.01 -11.67 -10.32
N PRO A 130 0.16 -12.40 -11.43
CA PRO A 130 -0.04 -13.84 -11.42
C PRO A 130 0.89 -14.47 -10.37
N ILE A 131 0.38 -15.43 -9.59
CA ILE A 131 1.14 -16.12 -8.55
C ILE A 131 1.05 -17.61 -8.82
N ALA A 132 2.20 -18.27 -9.00
CA ALA A 132 2.24 -19.70 -9.25
C ALA A 132 2.02 -20.50 -7.97
N LYS A 133 1.48 -21.72 -8.09
CA LYS A 133 1.43 -22.67 -6.98
C LYS A 133 2.82 -22.85 -6.35
N GLY A 134 2.91 -22.70 -5.03
CA GLY A 134 4.13 -22.82 -4.25
C GLY A 134 4.93 -21.51 -4.12
N GLU A 135 4.57 -20.46 -4.86
CA GLU A 135 5.19 -19.14 -4.73
C GLU A 135 4.80 -18.49 -3.39
N GLU A 136 5.74 -17.75 -2.79
CA GLU A 136 5.50 -17.02 -1.54
C GLU A 136 4.54 -15.84 -1.77
N LEU A 137 3.52 -15.72 -0.92
CA LEU A 137 2.59 -14.61 -0.88
C LEU A 137 3.20 -13.46 -0.09
N THR A 138 3.44 -12.33 -0.73
CA THR A 138 4.16 -11.18 -0.14
C THR A 138 3.36 -9.88 -0.22
N ILE A 139 3.54 -9.04 0.80
CA ILE A 139 3.03 -7.67 0.87
C ILE A 139 4.18 -6.68 1.09
N SER A 140 3.94 -5.38 0.94
CA SER A 140 4.92 -4.39 1.38
C SER A 140 4.61 -3.89 2.79
N TYR A 141 5.62 -3.80 3.65
CA TYR A 141 5.50 -3.21 4.99
C TYR A 141 5.75 -1.70 4.98
N ARG A 142 6.22 -1.17 3.84
CA ARG A 142 6.60 0.22 3.64
C ARG A 142 6.05 0.76 2.33
N SER A 143 6.13 2.07 2.16
CA SER A 143 5.82 2.66 0.86
C SER A 143 6.74 2.06 -0.21
N LEU A 144 6.14 1.71 -1.36
CA LEU A 144 6.85 1.18 -2.53
C LEU A 144 7.71 2.25 -3.21
N GLU A 145 7.45 3.52 -2.87
CA GLU A 145 8.10 4.73 -3.39
C GLU A 145 9.18 5.27 -2.43
N MET A 146 9.65 4.46 -1.46
CA MET A 146 10.86 4.78 -0.68
C MET A 146 12.12 4.38 -1.45
N ASN A 147 13.20 5.16 -1.35
CA ASN A 147 14.51 4.76 -1.89
C ASN A 147 15.08 3.52 -1.18
N GLY A 148 16.03 2.85 -1.83
CA GLY A 148 16.58 1.58 -1.39
C GLY A 148 17.26 1.62 -0.04
N LYS A 149 18.01 2.70 0.26
CA LYS A 149 18.72 2.85 1.53
C LYS A 149 17.74 3.04 2.69
N GLU A 150 16.87 4.03 2.60
CA GLU A 150 15.87 4.34 3.64
C GLU A 150 14.95 3.16 3.90
N ARG A 151 14.51 2.47 2.84
CA ARG A 151 13.66 1.29 2.95
C ARG A 151 14.34 0.21 3.79
N ARG A 152 15.59 -0.15 3.48
CA ARG A 152 16.37 -1.17 4.22
C ARG A 152 16.62 -0.77 5.66
N GLU A 153 17.06 0.46 5.89
CA GLU A 153 17.29 0.99 7.24
C GLU A 153 16.01 0.97 8.08
N SER A 154 14.87 1.36 7.50
CA SER A 154 13.58 1.31 8.22
C SER A 154 13.13 -0.12 8.52
N LEU A 155 13.33 -1.07 7.59
CA LEU A 155 12.98 -2.47 7.79
C LEU A 155 13.84 -3.10 8.89
N LYS A 156 15.15 -2.81 8.87
CA LYS A 156 16.07 -3.30 9.90
C LYS A 156 15.73 -2.74 11.27
N ARG A 157 15.48 -1.43 11.34
CA ARG A 157 15.19 -0.73 12.60
C ARG A 157 13.86 -1.16 13.21
N GLU A 158 12.81 -1.31 12.40
CA GLU A 158 11.46 -1.51 12.91
C GLU A 158 11.01 -2.97 12.91
N TYR A 159 11.54 -3.81 12.03
CA TYR A 159 11.21 -5.25 11.95
C TYR A 159 12.41 -6.18 12.20
N GLY A 160 13.60 -5.64 12.47
CA GLY A 160 14.77 -6.43 12.86
C GLY A 160 15.48 -7.20 11.73
N PHE A 161 15.01 -7.13 10.47
CA PHE A 161 15.53 -7.95 9.38
C PHE A 161 16.14 -7.17 8.20
N ASP A 162 17.05 -7.83 7.49
CA ASP A 162 17.65 -7.33 6.25
C ASP A 162 16.91 -7.92 5.04
N CYS A 163 16.24 -7.07 4.25
CA CYS A 163 15.42 -7.55 3.14
C CYS A 163 16.28 -8.13 2.01
N ALA A 164 16.07 -9.42 1.72
CA ALA A 164 16.74 -10.16 0.65
C ALA A 164 15.83 -10.44 -0.56
N CYS A 165 14.83 -9.60 -0.84
CA CYS A 165 14.02 -9.74 -2.06
C CYS A 165 14.86 -9.55 -3.33
N SER A 166 14.30 -9.87 -4.51
CA SER A 166 15.01 -9.68 -5.79
C SER A 166 15.40 -8.21 -6.00
N HIS A 167 14.52 -7.26 -5.66
CA HIS A 167 14.80 -5.82 -5.78
C HIS A 167 15.98 -5.39 -4.90
N CYS A 168 16.03 -5.85 -3.65
CA CYS A 168 17.14 -5.54 -2.75
C CYS A 168 18.47 -6.22 -3.11
N ARG A 169 18.43 -7.31 -3.91
CA ARG A 169 19.60 -8.08 -4.36
C ARG A 169 20.13 -7.66 -5.74
N MET A 170 19.50 -6.68 -6.39
CA MET A 170 20.02 -6.12 -7.65
C MET A 170 21.43 -5.53 -7.47
N SER A 171 22.17 -5.35 -8.57
CA SER A 171 23.46 -4.64 -8.54
C SER A 171 23.28 -3.21 -8.02
N SER A 172 24.37 -2.59 -7.54
CA SER A 172 24.34 -1.20 -7.08
C SER A 172 23.85 -0.23 -8.16
N GLU A 173 24.28 -0.45 -9.41
CA GLU A 173 23.85 0.34 -10.57
C GLU A 173 22.34 0.25 -10.81
N LEU A 174 21.76 -0.96 -10.80
CA LEU A 174 20.32 -1.14 -10.98
C LEU A 174 19.50 -0.57 -9.82
N GLN A 175 20.05 -0.59 -8.61
CA GLN A 175 19.43 0.05 -7.45
C GLN A 175 19.43 1.57 -7.59
N GLU A 176 20.55 2.17 -7.98
CA GLU A 176 20.67 3.61 -8.21
C GLU A 176 19.68 4.09 -9.27
N GLN A 177 19.61 3.40 -10.41
CA GLN A 177 18.62 3.70 -11.45
C GLN A 177 17.18 3.57 -10.94
N SER A 178 16.88 2.60 -10.07
CA SER A 178 15.54 2.45 -9.47
C SER A 178 15.23 3.59 -8.50
N ASP A 179 16.21 4.01 -7.70
CA ASP A 179 16.05 5.12 -6.77
C ASP A 179 15.86 6.46 -7.50
N GLU A 180 16.55 6.68 -8.62
CA GLU A 180 16.33 7.82 -9.52
C GLU A 180 14.91 7.84 -10.07
N ARG A 181 14.42 6.69 -10.58
CA ARG A 181 13.04 6.57 -11.08
C ARG A 181 12.01 6.82 -9.98
N VAL A 182 12.22 6.29 -8.78
CA VAL A 182 11.34 6.51 -7.62
C VAL A 182 11.34 8.00 -7.19
N SER A 183 12.49 8.66 -7.22
CA SER A 183 12.59 10.11 -6.97
C SER A 183 11.77 10.91 -7.99
N ARG A 184 11.91 10.56 -9.27
CA ARG A 184 11.17 11.21 -10.37
C ARG A 184 9.65 10.96 -10.27
N ILE A 185 9.24 9.74 -9.91
CA ILE A 185 7.83 9.40 -9.60
C ILE A 185 7.31 10.29 -8.47
N THR A 186 8.07 10.44 -7.39
CA THR A 186 7.68 11.25 -6.23
C THR A 186 7.51 12.73 -6.61
N HIS A 187 8.41 13.24 -7.45
CA HIS A 187 8.30 14.59 -7.99
C HIS A 187 7.01 14.78 -8.81
N PHE A 188 6.70 13.87 -9.73
CA PHE A 188 5.46 13.94 -10.50
C PHE A 188 4.21 13.80 -9.64
N ARG A 189 4.22 12.96 -8.61
CA ARG A 189 3.12 12.87 -7.65
C ARG A 189 2.91 14.19 -6.92
N TYR A 190 3.97 14.82 -6.44
CA TYR A 190 3.88 16.12 -5.80
C TYR A 190 3.27 17.17 -6.75
N LYS A 191 3.78 17.25 -7.98
CA LYS A 191 3.27 18.14 -9.03
C LYS A 191 1.79 17.90 -9.35
N ALA A 192 1.33 16.64 -9.31
CA ALA A 192 -0.07 16.30 -9.53
C ALA A 192 -1.01 16.75 -8.39
N TYR A 193 -0.51 16.83 -7.15
CA TYR A 193 -1.30 17.18 -5.96
C TYR A 193 -1.19 18.65 -5.52
N SER A 194 -0.21 19.41 -6.01
CA SER A 194 0.00 20.80 -5.61
C SER A 194 -1.08 21.77 -6.12
N HIS A 195 -1.91 21.37 -7.09
CA HIS A 195 -3.03 22.15 -7.66
C HIS A 195 -2.65 23.60 -8.05
N SER A 196 -1.39 23.86 -8.39
CA SER A 196 -0.96 25.19 -8.85
C SER A 196 -1.08 25.31 -10.37
N ASP A 197 -1.43 26.49 -10.88
CA ASP A 197 -1.56 26.75 -12.33
C ASP A 197 -0.24 26.59 -13.10
N ASP A 198 0.91 26.69 -12.41
CA ASP A 198 2.25 26.49 -12.97
C ASP A 198 2.66 25.01 -13.07
N ASP A 199 1.89 24.09 -12.49
CA ASP A 199 2.20 22.65 -12.42
C ASP A 199 1.54 21.82 -13.55
N ARG A 200 1.25 22.44 -14.70
CA ARG A 200 0.73 21.72 -15.87
C ARG A 200 1.75 20.71 -16.41
N PHE A 201 1.26 19.52 -16.75
CA PHE A 201 2.08 18.46 -17.32
C PHE A 201 2.19 18.61 -18.83
N SER A 202 3.40 18.53 -19.37
CA SER A 202 3.61 18.40 -20.82
C SER A 202 3.28 16.97 -21.29
N ALA A 203 3.07 16.78 -22.60
CA ALA A 203 2.85 15.43 -23.15
C ALA A 203 4.02 14.48 -22.84
N GLU A 204 5.24 15.00 -22.89
CA GLU A 204 6.47 14.26 -22.57
C GLU A 204 6.50 13.84 -21.10
N GLU A 205 6.13 14.74 -20.18
CA GLU A 205 6.07 14.42 -18.75
C GLU A 205 4.99 13.37 -18.44
N VAL A 206 3.82 13.43 -19.11
CA VAL A 206 2.78 12.40 -18.96
C VAL A 206 3.32 11.03 -19.38
N GLN A 207 3.98 10.96 -20.53
CA GLN A 207 4.56 9.70 -21.03
C GLN A 207 5.71 9.20 -20.15
N GLU A 208 6.57 10.11 -19.68
CA GLU A 208 7.64 9.79 -18.73
C GLU A 208 7.05 9.19 -17.45
N PHE A 209 6.03 9.82 -16.86
CA PHE A 209 5.43 9.35 -15.63
C PHE A 209 4.79 7.96 -15.76
N LEU A 210 4.06 7.71 -16.84
CA LEU A 210 3.51 6.38 -17.17
C LEU A 210 4.63 5.32 -17.25
N SER A 211 5.66 5.59 -18.05
CA SER A 211 6.80 4.68 -18.26
C SER A 211 7.55 4.36 -16.96
N LEU A 212 7.76 5.36 -16.11
CA LEU A 212 8.39 5.16 -14.80
C LEU A 212 7.55 4.25 -13.89
N CYS A 213 6.24 4.50 -13.81
CA CYS A 213 5.33 3.68 -13.00
C CYS A 213 5.23 2.23 -13.50
N GLU A 214 5.26 2.02 -14.82
CA GLU A 214 5.28 0.68 -15.44
C GLU A 214 6.58 -0.05 -15.13
N THR A 215 7.72 0.62 -15.27
CA THR A 215 9.04 0.05 -15.00
C THR A 215 9.20 -0.34 -13.54
N GLU A 216 8.81 0.53 -12.61
CA GLU A 216 8.86 0.24 -11.18
C GLU A 216 7.74 -0.69 -10.72
N ASN A 217 6.70 -0.87 -11.55
CA ASN A 217 5.56 -1.76 -11.34
C ASN A 217 4.90 -1.55 -9.96
N ILE A 218 4.62 -0.29 -9.64
CA ILE A 218 4.00 0.14 -8.38
C ILE A 218 2.51 0.38 -8.63
N PRO A 219 1.59 -0.39 -7.99
CA PRO A 219 0.15 -0.30 -8.26
C PRO A 219 -0.43 1.11 -8.10
N SER A 220 -0.09 1.79 -7.00
CA SER A 220 -0.58 3.15 -6.73
C SER A 220 -0.05 4.17 -7.73
N CYS A 221 1.20 4.04 -8.16
CA CYS A 221 1.83 4.90 -9.16
C CYS A 221 1.09 4.77 -10.49
N LEU A 222 0.87 3.52 -10.95
CA LEU A 222 0.14 3.23 -12.18
C LEU A 222 -1.25 3.84 -12.21
N VAL A 223 -1.98 3.80 -11.08
CA VAL A 223 -3.30 4.46 -11.00
C VAL A 223 -3.16 5.96 -11.17
N THR A 224 -2.29 6.61 -10.39
CA THR A 224 -2.10 8.07 -10.46
C THR A 224 -1.67 8.53 -11.85
N ALA A 225 -0.70 7.86 -12.47
CA ALA A 225 -0.21 8.22 -13.80
C ALA A 225 -1.29 8.04 -14.88
N ASN A 226 -2.10 6.98 -14.80
CA ASN A 226 -3.21 6.79 -15.74
C ASN A 226 -4.35 7.78 -15.53
N LEU A 227 -4.67 8.17 -14.29
CA LEU A 227 -5.65 9.23 -14.04
C LEU A 227 -5.18 10.57 -14.62
N LEU A 228 -3.91 10.90 -14.39
CA LEU A 228 -3.31 12.11 -14.91
C LEU A 228 -3.31 12.11 -16.45
N ALA A 229 -2.92 11.00 -17.08
CA ALA A 229 -2.98 10.84 -18.52
C ALA A 229 -4.40 10.97 -19.08
N ALA A 230 -5.39 10.34 -18.44
CA ALA A 230 -6.80 10.48 -18.83
C ALA A 230 -7.26 11.94 -18.73
N GLY A 231 -6.90 12.64 -17.65
CA GLY A 231 -7.18 14.06 -17.46
C GLY A 231 -6.56 14.93 -18.56
N PHE A 232 -5.27 14.71 -18.86
CA PHE A 232 -4.52 15.42 -19.90
C PHE A 232 -5.12 15.21 -21.30
N TYR A 233 -5.41 13.98 -21.69
CA TYR A 233 -6.00 13.71 -23.00
C TYR A 233 -7.44 14.21 -23.12
N ASN A 234 -8.17 14.28 -22.01
CA ASN A 234 -9.51 14.86 -22.01
C ASN A 234 -9.48 16.37 -22.29
N SER A 235 -8.45 17.06 -21.78
CA SER A 235 -8.16 18.47 -22.03
C SER A 235 -7.89 18.77 -23.52
N GLN A 236 -7.44 17.74 -24.25
CA GLN A 236 -7.18 17.78 -25.70
C GLN A 236 -8.34 17.22 -26.54
N GLY A 237 -9.45 16.82 -25.92
CA GLY A 237 -10.57 16.18 -26.62
C GLY A 237 -10.27 14.78 -27.19
N GLN A 238 -9.17 14.13 -26.76
CA GLN A 238 -8.75 12.82 -27.26
C GLN A 238 -9.45 11.67 -26.50
N TYR A 239 -10.77 11.58 -26.63
CA TYR A 239 -11.61 10.67 -25.80
C TYR A 239 -11.25 9.18 -25.88
N GLN A 240 -10.69 8.72 -27.00
CA GLN A 240 -10.24 7.33 -27.10
C GLN A 240 -9.11 7.03 -26.11
N LYS A 241 -8.13 7.94 -25.99
CA LYS A 241 -7.05 7.82 -25.00
C LYS A 241 -7.53 8.03 -23.58
N VAL A 242 -8.52 8.92 -23.38
CA VAL A 242 -9.17 9.08 -22.07
C VAL A 242 -9.70 7.73 -21.60
N LYS A 243 -10.44 7.03 -22.46
CA LYS A 243 -11.01 5.72 -22.16
C LYS A 243 -9.92 4.68 -21.83
N GLU A 244 -8.89 4.58 -22.67
CA GLU A 244 -7.77 3.63 -22.48
C GLU A 244 -7.11 3.78 -21.10
N HIS A 245 -6.76 5.00 -20.72
CA HIS A 245 -6.11 5.26 -19.44
C HIS A 245 -7.08 5.17 -18.26
N ALA A 246 -8.31 5.67 -18.39
CA ALA A 246 -9.30 5.62 -17.32
C ALA A 246 -9.73 4.17 -17.00
N GLU A 247 -9.80 3.27 -17.98
CA GLU A 247 -10.07 1.84 -17.75
C GLU A 247 -8.95 1.17 -16.93
N VAL A 248 -7.69 1.49 -17.24
CA VAL A 248 -6.53 1.01 -16.47
C VAL A 248 -6.58 1.55 -15.04
N ALA A 249 -6.80 2.86 -14.88
CA ALA A 249 -6.92 3.50 -13.58
C ALA A 249 -8.06 2.91 -12.74
N LYS A 250 -9.25 2.70 -13.33
CA LYS A 250 -10.39 2.07 -12.65
C LYS A 250 -10.05 0.67 -12.15
N ARG A 251 -9.52 -0.18 -13.04
CA ARG A 251 -9.18 -1.57 -12.70
C ARG A 251 -8.15 -1.63 -11.57
N LEU A 252 -7.06 -0.87 -11.68
CA LEU A 252 -5.98 -0.88 -10.69
C LEU A 252 -6.36 -0.14 -9.40
N GLY A 253 -7.18 0.90 -9.48
CA GLY A 253 -7.68 1.64 -8.31
C GLY A 253 -8.62 0.79 -7.48
N ILE A 254 -9.58 0.11 -8.12
CA ILE A 254 -10.43 -0.88 -7.45
C ILE A 254 -9.57 -1.99 -6.85
N LEU A 255 -8.57 -2.51 -7.58
CA LEU A 255 -7.64 -3.53 -7.09
C LEU A 255 -6.86 -3.07 -5.85
N THR A 256 -6.42 -1.81 -5.81
CA THR A 256 -5.54 -1.29 -4.77
C THR A 256 -6.31 -0.81 -3.54
N TRP A 257 -7.44 -0.11 -3.73
CA TRP A 257 -8.17 0.54 -2.64
C TRP A 257 -9.59 0.02 -2.41
N GLY A 258 -10.08 -0.85 -3.30
CA GLY A 258 -11.42 -1.44 -3.20
C GLY A 258 -12.49 -0.59 -3.88
N SER A 259 -13.76 -0.96 -3.67
CA SER A 259 -14.90 -0.27 -4.27
C SER A 259 -15.23 1.07 -3.62
N THR A 260 -14.61 1.38 -2.47
CA THR A 260 -14.74 2.66 -1.77
C THR A 260 -13.56 3.59 -2.07
N TRP A 261 -12.92 3.41 -3.22
CA TRP A 261 -11.83 4.26 -3.67
C TRP A 261 -12.37 5.67 -3.97
N ASP A 262 -11.80 6.69 -3.34
CA ASP A 262 -12.33 8.06 -3.32
C ASP A 262 -12.45 8.67 -4.73
N GLU A 263 -11.48 8.42 -5.60
CA GLU A 263 -11.45 8.94 -6.98
C GLU A 263 -12.31 8.12 -7.96
N LEU A 264 -12.95 7.02 -7.54
CA LEU A 264 -13.70 6.14 -8.45
C LEU A 264 -14.78 6.90 -9.22
N GLN A 265 -15.48 7.85 -8.58
CA GLN A 265 -16.51 8.64 -9.24
C GLN A 265 -15.96 9.53 -10.36
N GLU A 266 -14.78 10.13 -10.16
CA GLU A 266 -14.10 10.93 -11.18
C GLU A 266 -13.67 10.06 -12.37
N VAL A 267 -13.21 8.84 -12.11
CA VAL A 267 -12.87 7.88 -13.18
C VAL A 267 -14.10 7.48 -13.99
N GLU A 268 -15.23 7.23 -13.33
CA GLU A 268 -16.49 6.91 -14.01
C GLU A 268 -16.95 8.09 -14.87
N LEU A 269 -16.76 9.33 -14.40
CA LEU A 269 -17.09 10.53 -15.17
C LEU A 269 -16.20 10.64 -16.42
N LEU A 270 -14.89 10.40 -16.31
CA LEU A 270 -13.97 10.34 -17.45
C LEU A 270 -14.36 9.24 -18.47
N LEU A 271 -14.84 8.08 -18.01
CA LEU A 271 -15.23 6.96 -18.87
C LEU A 271 -16.56 7.18 -19.61
N HIS A 272 -17.53 7.81 -18.94
CA HIS A 272 -18.91 7.86 -19.43
C HIS A 272 -19.34 9.24 -19.93
N ALA A 273 -18.80 10.31 -19.38
CA ALA A 273 -19.11 11.68 -19.78
C ALA A 273 -17.87 12.60 -19.70
N PRO A 274 -16.80 12.31 -20.46
CA PRO A 274 -15.52 13.03 -20.38
C PRO A 274 -15.66 14.54 -20.58
N ALA A 275 -16.59 14.99 -21.43
CA ALA A 275 -16.88 16.41 -21.66
C ALA A 275 -17.48 17.15 -20.45
N GLN A 276 -17.98 16.44 -19.44
CA GLN A 276 -18.49 17.00 -18.18
C GLN A 276 -17.42 17.02 -17.07
N HIS A 277 -16.32 16.29 -17.25
CA HIS A 277 -15.24 16.24 -16.27
C HIS A 277 -14.46 17.57 -16.27
N PRO A 278 -14.05 18.11 -15.10
CA PRO A 278 -13.34 19.39 -15.00
C PRO A 278 -12.12 19.51 -15.92
N SER A 279 -11.38 18.42 -16.11
CA SER A 279 -10.18 18.41 -16.97
C SER A 279 -10.47 18.68 -18.45
N HIS A 280 -11.71 18.59 -18.91
CA HIS A 280 -12.09 18.95 -20.29
C HIS A 280 -11.88 20.44 -20.57
N PHE A 281 -12.06 21.27 -19.53
CA PHE A 281 -11.95 22.73 -19.64
C PHE A 281 -10.56 23.25 -19.26
N SER A 282 -9.72 22.41 -18.68
CA SER A 282 -8.31 22.72 -18.42
C SER A 282 -7.59 22.87 -19.76
N ARG A 283 -6.99 24.03 -20.05
CA ARG A 283 -6.15 24.18 -21.24
C ARG A 283 -4.83 23.44 -20.98
N GLY A 284 -4.61 22.34 -21.71
CA GLY A 284 -3.31 21.68 -21.83
C GLY A 284 -2.20 22.64 -22.20
#